data_AF-A0A7C9AT70-F1
#
_entry.id   AF-A0A7C9AT70-F1
#
_cell.length_a   1.000
_cell.length_b   1.000
_cell.length_c   1.000
_cell.angle_alpha   90.00
_cell.angle_beta   90.00
_cell.angle_gamma   90.00
#
_symmetry.space_group_name_H-M   'P 1'
#
loop_
_entity.id
_entity.type
_entity.pdbx_description
1 polymer ?
#
loop_
_entity_poly.entity_id
_entity_poly.type
_entity_poly.pdbx_seq_one_letter_code
_entity_poly.pdbx_strand_id
1 'polypeptide(L)'
;MGKEMDQVNGMPIIIGGMVLDIHATASVPSSSKSTTPGKIEYMHGGVARNVAECLFKLGTKLYMISAVGHDMAGDKLLELWISARLPVEGILQGSDIKTAVVCNMFDVDGELTAGVASVESIERCVTPQWIQGFKPIIRSAPVMLVDANLSIEALNASCRMAADFGVPVWFEPVSVAKSKRVASVAKHVTFASPNEHELVAMAEALTHGNVFRPIQRDQNENSWSIESLFKELKPAILVLLDGGIKFVLVTLGPQGAILCSRLGPTSLSECLNSTKILGGRNELFEAVTGRCPTHRYTSSTLRKRGSHLFAMHFPALPA
;
A
#
# COMPACT_ATOMS: atom_id res chain seq x y z
N MET A 1 -21.56 23.48 5.91
CA MET A 1 -21.30 22.82 4.60
C MET A 1 -20.22 23.50 3.77
N GLY A 2 -20.31 24.79 3.40
CA GLY A 2 -19.30 25.43 2.52
C GLY A 2 -17.87 25.53 3.10
N LYS A 3 -17.70 25.75 4.42
CA LYS A 3 -16.37 25.92 5.05
C LYS A 3 -15.65 24.61 5.43
N GLU A 4 -16.36 23.48 5.50
CA GLU A 4 -15.77 22.17 5.82
C GLU A 4 -15.22 21.49 4.56
N MET A 5 -15.90 21.63 3.40
CA MET A 5 -15.41 21.10 2.12
C MET A 5 -14.10 21.77 1.66
N ASP A 6 -13.87 23.04 2.00
CA ASP A 6 -12.61 23.73 1.71
C ASP A 6 -11.41 23.17 2.49
N GLN A 7 -11.64 22.50 3.63
CA GLN A 7 -10.56 21.86 4.39
C GLN A 7 -10.14 20.51 3.83
N VAL A 8 -10.98 19.84 3.03
CA VAL A 8 -10.76 18.45 2.55
C VAL A 8 -10.25 18.39 1.11
N ASN A 9 -10.39 19.49 0.34
CA ASN A 9 -9.89 19.57 -1.03
C ASN A 9 -8.37 19.40 -1.09
N GLY A 10 -7.91 18.51 -1.96
CA GLY A 10 -6.48 18.31 -2.20
C GLY A 10 -5.75 17.42 -1.17
N MET A 11 -6.48 16.67 -0.35
CA MET A 11 -5.86 15.63 0.49
C MET A 11 -5.59 14.35 -0.30
N PRO A 12 -4.47 13.63 -0.05
CA PRO A 12 -4.32 12.25 -0.48
C PRO A 12 -5.50 11.40 0.00
N ILE A 13 -6.00 10.55 -0.89
CA ILE A 13 -7.09 9.61 -0.59
C ILE A 13 -6.49 8.23 -0.36
N ILE A 14 -6.87 7.59 0.74
CA ILE A 14 -6.47 6.24 1.06
C ILE A 14 -7.72 5.37 1.15
N ILE A 15 -7.83 4.32 0.32
CA ILE A 15 -8.98 3.41 0.29
C ILE A 15 -8.49 2.00 0.59
N GLY A 16 -9.01 1.38 1.64
CA GLY A 16 -8.61 0.02 1.99
C GLY A 16 -8.95 -0.38 3.41
N GLY A 17 -8.25 -1.39 3.91
CA GLY A 17 -8.58 -2.02 5.19
C GLY A 17 -8.09 -1.25 6.43
N MET A 18 -8.97 -1.09 7.41
CA MET A 18 -8.62 -0.90 8.82
C MET A 18 -8.81 -2.23 9.53
N VAL A 19 -7.76 -2.76 10.16
CA VAL A 19 -7.75 -4.11 10.75
C VAL A 19 -7.20 -4.03 12.15
N LEU A 20 -7.83 -4.66 13.14
CA LEU A 20 -7.24 -4.84 14.45
C LEU A 20 -6.37 -6.10 14.43
N ASP A 21 -5.07 -5.95 14.67
CA ASP A 21 -4.15 -7.07 14.80
C ASP A 21 -4.06 -7.47 16.28
N ILE A 22 -4.29 -8.76 16.57
CA ILE A 22 -4.19 -9.35 17.90
C ILE A 22 -3.02 -10.32 17.87
N HIS A 23 -1.99 -10.05 18.68
CA HIS A 23 -0.85 -10.93 18.82
C HIS A 23 -0.92 -11.62 20.18
N ALA A 24 -1.08 -12.93 20.17
CA ALA A 24 -1.13 -13.76 21.36
C ALA A 24 0.14 -14.62 21.42
N THR A 25 1.06 -14.29 22.32
CA THR A 25 2.33 -15.00 22.47
C THR A 25 2.29 -15.87 23.72
N ALA A 26 2.51 -17.17 23.56
CA ALA A 26 2.58 -18.10 24.67
C ALA A 26 3.84 -17.85 25.52
N SER A 27 3.71 -17.82 26.84
CA SER A 27 4.87 -17.71 27.75
C SER A 27 5.44 -19.06 28.15
N VAL A 28 4.72 -20.13 27.85
CA VAL A 28 5.12 -21.53 28.08
C VAL A 28 4.69 -22.36 26.86
N PRO A 29 5.32 -23.53 26.62
CA PRO A 29 4.93 -24.40 25.50
C PRO A 29 3.42 -24.69 25.52
N SER A 30 2.76 -24.45 24.38
CA SER A 30 1.31 -24.53 24.29
C SER A 30 0.82 -25.98 24.31
N SER A 31 -0.31 -26.22 24.99
CA SER A 31 -0.99 -27.52 24.96
C SER A 31 -2.19 -27.45 24.00
N SER A 32 -2.34 -28.45 23.14
CA SER A 32 -3.29 -28.41 21.99
C SER A 32 -4.78 -28.43 22.36
N LYS A 33 -5.16 -28.34 23.65
CA LYS A 33 -6.55 -28.45 24.13
C LYS A 33 -6.89 -27.56 25.33
N SER A 34 -6.03 -26.61 25.70
CA SER A 34 -6.28 -25.70 26.83
C SER A 34 -5.71 -24.31 26.55
N THR A 35 -6.25 -23.30 27.23
CA THR A 35 -5.65 -21.97 27.26
C THR A 35 -4.26 -22.04 27.89
N THR A 36 -3.30 -21.36 27.26
CA THR A 36 -1.91 -21.30 27.72
C THR A 36 -1.61 -19.89 28.25
N PRO A 37 -0.96 -19.74 29.43
CA PRO A 37 -0.51 -18.45 29.90
C PRO A 37 0.36 -17.73 28.85
N GLY A 38 0.14 -16.43 28.67
CA GLY A 38 0.77 -15.68 27.60
C GLY A 38 0.51 -14.18 27.69
N LYS A 39 0.99 -13.46 26.68
CA LYS A 39 0.78 -12.03 26.50
C LYS A 39 -0.14 -11.81 25.29
N ILE A 40 -1.11 -10.93 25.43
CA ILE A 40 -1.98 -10.49 24.33
C ILE A 40 -1.71 -9.01 24.07
N GLU A 41 -1.37 -8.68 22.83
CA GLU A 41 -1.17 -7.32 22.37
C GLU A 41 -2.20 -6.98 21.29
N TYR A 42 -2.83 -5.82 21.46
CA TYR A 42 -3.75 -5.24 20.48
C TYR A 42 -3.03 -4.16 19.73
N MET A 43 -2.90 -4.34 18.43
CA MET A 43 -2.24 -3.40 17.54
C MET A 43 -3.23 -2.91 16.51
N HIS A 44 -3.15 -1.61 16.25
CA HIS A 44 -3.85 -1.06 15.13
C HIS A 44 -3.11 -1.49 13.86
N GLY A 45 -3.83 -2.11 12.93
CA GLY A 45 -3.30 -2.70 11.71
C GLY A 45 -4.10 -2.32 10.48
N GLY A 46 -3.90 -3.08 9.40
CA GLY A 46 -4.48 -2.81 8.09
C GLY A 46 -3.55 -1.95 7.23
N VAL A 47 -3.27 -2.40 6.01
CA VAL A 47 -2.24 -1.80 5.16
C VAL A 47 -2.57 -0.34 4.82
N ALA A 48 -3.78 -0.07 4.33
CA ALA A 48 -4.24 1.29 4.08
C ALA A 48 -4.22 2.17 5.36
N ARG A 49 -4.63 1.62 6.50
CA ARG A 49 -4.62 2.31 7.80
C ARG A 49 -3.20 2.68 8.25
N ASN A 50 -2.24 1.78 8.08
CA ASN A 50 -0.83 2.01 8.39
C ASN A 50 -0.22 3.09 7.50
N VAL A 51 -0.54 3.07 6.19
CA VAL A 51 -0.14 4.14 5.26
C VAL A 51 -0.73 5.47 5.69
N ALA A 52 -2.02 5.51 6.04
CA ALA A 52 -2.68 6.72 6.50
C ALA A 52 -2.02 7.28 7.77
N GLU A 53 -1.80 6.44 8.79
CA GLU A 53 -1.10 6.87 10.01
C GLU A 53 0.31 7.39 9.72
N CYS A 54 1.04 6.75 8.79
CA CYS A 54 2.37 7.20 8.37
C CYS A 54 2.30 8.61 7.75
N LEU A 55 1.41 8.84 6.78
CA LEU A 55 1.22 10.15 6.17
C LEU A 55 0.87 11.23 7.21
N PHE A 56 -0.01 10.89 8.15
CA PHE A 56 -0.40 11.80 9.22
C PHE A 56 0.78 12.16 10.13
N LYS A 57 1.57 11.17 10.57
CA LYS A 57 2.78 11.40 11.37
C LYS A 57 3.86 12.17 10.62
N LEU A 58 3.89 12.05 9.29
CA LEU A 58 4.69 12.88 8.40
C LEU A 58 4.03 14.24 8.08
N GLY A 59 3.10 14.71 8.93
CA GLY A 59 2.52 16.06 8.86
C GLY A 59 1.52 16.27 7.71
N THR A 60 1.09 15.21 7.02
CA THR A 60 0.17 15.31 5.88
C THR A 60 -1.24 14.95 6.32
N LYS A 61 -2.19 15.87 6.12
CA LYS A 61 -3.60 15.53 6.28
C LYS A 61 -4.06 14.68 5.10
N LEU A 62 -4.93 13.72 5.36
CA LEU A 62 -5.42 12.74 4.41
C LEU A 62 -6.90 12.47 4.61
N TYR A 63 -7.50 11.79 3.65
CA TYR A 63 -8.87 11.30 3.76
C TYR A 63 -8.89 9.78 3.58
N MET A 64 -9.48 9.07 4.55
CA MET A 64 -9.56 7.61 4.58
C MET A 64 -10.96 7.16 4.17
N ILE A 65 -11.03 6.22 3.23
CA ILE A 65 -12.28 5.51 2.86
C ILE A 65 -12.14 4.05 3.30
N SER A 66 -12.95 3.65 4.28
CA SER A 66 -12.89 2.32 4.87
C SER A 66 -14.23 1.93 5.51
N ALA A 67 -14.24 0.83 6.27
CA ALA A 67 -15.39 0.38 7.04
C ALA A 67 -14.95 -0.25 8.38
N VAL A 68 -15.67 0.07 9.45
CA VAL A 68 -15.54 -0.55 10.77
C VAL A 68 -16.93 -0.78 11.40
N GLY A 69 -16.99 -1.68 12.37
CA GLY A 69 -18.19 -1.94 13.16
C GLY A 69 -18.36 -0.99 14.33
N HIS A 70 -19.58 -0.91 14.87
CA HIS A 70 -19.84 -0.38 16.22
C HIS A 70 -19.47 -1.44 17.27
N ASP A 71 -18.18 -1.79 17.31
CA ASP A 71 -17.62 -2.79 18.22
C ASP A 71 -16.28 -2.29 18.80
N MET A 72 -15.79 -2.98 19.83
CA MET A 72 -14.54 -2.62 20.54
C MET A 72 -13.34 -2.47 19.58
N ALA A 73 -13.28 -3.29 18.53
CA ALA A 73 -12.20 -3.23 17.55
C ALA A 73 -12.32 -1.96 16.68
N GLY A 74 -13.53 -1.60 16.27
CA GLY A 74 -13.81 -0.37 15.53
C GLY A 74 -13.48 0.86 16.34
N ASP A 75 -13.93 0.90 17.60
CA ASP A 75 -13.60 1.98 18.54
C ASP A 75 -12.09 2.15 18.68
N LYS A 76 -11.36 1.04 18.84
CA LYS A 76 -9.91 1.04 18.97
C LYS A 76 -9.23 1.62 17.73
N LEU A 77 -9.65 1.20 16.53
CA LEU A 77 -9.08 1.69 15.27
C LEU A 77 -9.38 3.17 15.00
N LEU A 78 -10.49 3.70 15.52
CA LEU A 78 -10.89 5.09 15.36
C LEU A 78 -10.23 6.06 16.35
N GLU A 79 -9.60 5.58 17.43
CA GLU A 79 -8.94 6.42 18.46
C GLU A 79 -7.99 7.47 17.86
N LEU A 80 -7.15 7.06 16.90
CA LEU A 80 -6.22 7.98 16.23
C LEU A 80 -6.97 9.04 15.42
N TRP A 81 -7.98 8.65 14.64
CA TRP A 81 -8.72 9.59 13.80
C TRP A 81 -9.45 10.64 14.64
N ILE A 82 -10.07 10.21 15.73
CA ILE A 82 -10.81 11.08 16.64
C ILE A 82 -9.86 12.03 17.37
N SER A 83 -8.79 11.51 17.98
CA SER A 83 -7.84 12.33 18.74
C SER A 83 -7.07 13.32 17.86
N ALA A 84 -6.75 12.92 16.63
CA ALA A 84 -6.09 13.77 15.64
C ALA A 84 -7.03 14.74 14.90
N ARG A 85 -8.35 14.64 15.12
CA ARG A 85 -9.38 15.39 14.37
C ARG A 85 -9.25 15.20 12.86
N LEU A 86 -8.98 13.96 12.44
CA LEU A 86 -8.99 13.57 11.02
C LEU A 86 -10.44 13.37 10.55
N PRO A 87 -10.72 13.60 9.25
CA PRO A 87 -12.03 13.30 8.67
C PRO A 87 -12.40 11.82 8.84
N VAL A 88 -13.62 11.56 9.30
CA VAL A 88 -14.15 10.20 9.53
C VAL A 88 -15.32 9.86 8.63
N GLU A 89 -15.79 10.80 7.80
CA GLU A 89 -16.98 10.62 6.97
C GLU A 89 -16.79 9.58 5.86
N GLY A 90 -15.53 9.30 5.49
CA GLY A 90 -15.15 8.22 4.57
C GLY A 90 -15.13 6.84 5.22
N ILE A 91 -15.15 6.76 6.56
CA ILE A 91 -15.12 5.51 7.31
C ILE A 91 -16.56 5.13 7.63
N LEU A 92 -17.08 4.15 6.88
CA LEU A 92 -18.41 3.60 7.13
C LEU A 92 -18.43 2.91 8.49
N GLN A 93 -19.43 3.25 9.31
CA GLN A 93 -19.64 2.69 10.63
C GLN A 93 -21.03 2.09 10.72
N GLY A 94 -21.16 0.87 11.25
CA GLY A 94 -22.44 0.18 11.33
C GLY A 94 -22.47 -0.92 12.37
N SER A 95 -23.63 -1.14 12.99
CA SER A 95 -23.82 -2.22 13.97
C SER A 95 -23.87 -3.62 13.33
N ASP A 96 -24.15 -3.68 12.03
CA ASP A 96 -24.14 -4.89 11.19
C ASP A 96 -22.76 -5.20 10.60
N ILE A 97 -21.81 -4.27 10.70
CA ILE A 97 -20.42 -4.45 10.26
C ILE A 97 -19.63 -5.08 11.41
N LYS A 98 -18.90 -6.14 11.11
CA LYS A 98 -17.87 -6.69 12.01
C LYS A 98 -16.53 -6.08 11.63
N THR A 99 -15.90 -5.33 12.54
CA THR A 99 -14.58 -4.77 12.27
C THR A 99 -13.61 -5.87 11.89
N ALA A 100 -12.76 -5.61 10.89
CA ALA A 100 -11.79 -6.59 10.47
C ALA A 100 -10.76 -6.85 11.58
N VAL A 101 -10.47 -8.13 11.85
CA VAL A 101 -9.53 -8.56 12.89
C VAL A 101 -8.63 -9.66 12.34
N VAL A 102 -7.33 -9.59 12.63
CA VAL A 102 -6.38 -10.68 12.41
C VAL A 102 -5.82 -11.08 13.77
N CYS A 103 -5.94 -12.35 14.12
CA CYS A 103 -5.38 -12.90 15.35
C CYS A 103 -4.25 -13.86 15.00
N ASN A 104 -3.04 -13.52 15.44
CA ASN A 104 -1.83 -14.34 15.27
C ASN A 104 -1.42 -14.92 16.62
N MET A 105 -1.20 -16.22 16.67
CA MET A 105 -0.72 -16.95 17.85
C MET A 105 0.73 -17.37 17.66
N PHE A 106 1.58 -16.98 18.60
CA PHE A 106 3.02 -17.26 18.59
C PHE A 106 3.38 -18.21 19.73
N ASP A 107 4.37 -19.07 19.50
CA ASP A 107 4.95 -19.90 20.55
C ASP A 107 5.94 -19.11 21.44
N VAL A 108 6.63 -19.83 22.31
CA VAL A 108 7.62 -19.27 23.25
C VAL A 108 8.86 -18.69 22.56
N ASP A 109 9.15 -19.14 21.34
CA ASP A 109 10.29 -18.70 20.54
C ASP A 109 9.91 -17.52 19.65
N GLY A 110 8.63 -17.14 19.62
CA GLY A 110 8.09 -16.06 18.80
C GLY A 110 7.71 -16.50 17.39
N GLU A 111 7.68 -17.80 17.12
CA GLU A 111 7.31 -18.36 15.83
C GLU A 111 5.78 -18.45 15.70
N LEU A 112 5.27 -18.13 14.52
CA LEU A 112 3.83 -18.15 14.25
C LEU A 112 3.32 -19.61 14.21
N THR A 113 2.48 -19.95 15.17
CA THR A 113 1.87 -21.29 15.26
C THR A 113 0.53 -21.40 14.53
N ALA A 114 -0.27 -20.33 14.53
CA ALA A 114 -1.59 -20.28 13.92
C ALA A 114 -2.07 -18.84 13.76
N GLY A 115 -2.93 -18.62 12.77
CA GLY A 115 -3.52 -17.32 12.50
C GLY A 115 -4.96 -17.43 12.00
N VAL A 116 -5.82 -16.50 12.40
CA VAL A 116 -7.19 -16.39 11.92
C VAL A 116 -7.42 -14.95 11.46
N ALA A 117 -7.83 -14.79 10.20
CA ALA A 117 -8.16 -13.50 9.63
C ALA A 117 -9.67 -13.40 9.35
N SER A 118 -10.34 -12.48 10.03
CA SER A 118 -11.72 -12.08 9.75
C SER A 118 -11.69 -10.69 9.11
N VAL A 119 -11.56 -10.64 7.78
CA VAL A 119 -11.32 -9.39 7.04
C VAL A 119 -12.35 -9.13 5.92
N GLU A 120 -13.41 -9.94 5.88
CA GLU A 120 -14.45 -9.92 4.84
C GLU A 120 -15.25 -8.61 4.83
N SER A 121 -15.35 -7.93 5.97
CA SER A 121 -16.12 -6.69 6.10
C SER A 121 -15.63 -5.58 5.18
N ILE A 122 -14.31 -5.48 4.94
CA ILE A 122 -13.75 -4.50 4.02
C ILE A 122 -14.24 -4.76 2.59
N GLU A 123 -14.18 -6.01 2.13
CA GLU A 123 -14.62 -6.40 0.78
C GLU A 123 -16.12 -6.19 0.56
N ARG A 124 -16.92 -6.41 1.61
CA ARG A 124 -18.39 -6.30 1.56
C ARG A 124 -18.90 -4.88 1.72
N CYS A 125 -18.29 -4.09 2.58
CA CYS A 125 -18.85 -2.80 3.00
C CYS A 125 -18.26 -1.62 2.21
N VAL A 126 -16.99 -1.69 1.79
CA VAL A 126 -16.36 -0.66 0.97
C VAL A 126 -16.73 -0.88 -0.50
N THR A 127 -18.00 -0.64 -0.81
CA THR A 127 -18.60 -0.91 -2.12
C THR A 127 -18.28 0.19 -3.15
N PRO A 128 -18.43 -0.09 -4.47
CA PRO A 128 -18.40 0.94 -5.50
C PRO A 128 -19.32 2.13 -5.19
N GLN A 129 -20.52 1.87 -4.68
CA GLN A 129 -21.51 2.90 -4.34
C GLN A 129 -21.03 3.77 -3.18
N TRP A 130 -20.43 3.18 -2.14
CA TRP A 130 -19.83 3.92 -1.04
C TRP A 130 -18.71 4.85 -1.55
N ILE A 131 -17.78 4.31 -2.33
CA ILE A 131 -16.66 5.09 -2.92
C ILE A 131 -17.19 6.23 -3.80
N GLN A 132 -18.25 6.00 -4.57
CA GLN A 132 -18.85 7.02 -5.44
C GLN A 132 -19.40 8.23 -4.67
N GLY A 133 -19.81 8.07 -3.42
CA GLY A 133 -20.22 9.17 -2.55
C GLY A 133 -19.12 10.24 -2.35
N PHE A 134 -17.86 9.84 -2.49
CA PHE A 134 -16.69 10.70 -2.28
C PHE A 134 -16.09 11.23 -3.59
N LYS A 135 -16.80 11.10 -4.72
CA LYS A 135 -16.36 11.57 -6.04
C LYS A 135 -15.83 13.01 -6.06
N PRO A 136 -16.47 14.01 -5.40
CA PRO A 136 -15.95 15.39 -5.37
C PRO A 136 -14.58 15.49 -4.71
N ILE A 137 -14.34 14.73 -3.65
CA ILE A 137 -13.08 14.72 -2.90
C ILE A 137 -12.00 14.04 -3.75
N ILE A 138 -12.30 12.84 -4.27
CA ILE A 138 -11.38 12.05 -5.11
C ILE A 138 -10.91 12.88 -6.32
N ARG A 139 -11.80 13.64 -6.97
CA ARG A 139 -11.46 14.49 -8.11
C ARG A 139 -10.35 15.51 -7.82
N SER A 140 -10.27 15.99 -6.58
CA SER A 140 -9.27 17.00 -6.18
C SER A 140 -7.98 16.40 -5.62
N ALA A 141 -7.93 15.08 -5.44
CA ALA A 141 -6.84 14.43 -4.73
C ALA A 141 -5.52 14.51 -5.51
N PRO A 142 -4.39 14.81 -4.85
CA PRO A 142 -3.07 14.75 -5.47
C PRO A 142 -2.69 13.31 -5.82
N VAL A 143 -3.11 12.33 -5.03
CA VAL A 143 -2.86 10.91 -5.24
C VAL A 143 -3.94 10.12 -4.53
N MET A 144 -4.26 8.95 -5.08
CA MET A 144 -5.15 7.98 -4.46
C MET A 144 -4.42 6.66 -4.28
N LEU A 145 -4.33 6.17 -3.04
CA LEU A 145 -3.88 4.82 -2.75
C LEU A 145 -5.07 3.89 -2.57
N VAL A 146 -4.99 2.73 -3.21
CA VAL A 146 -5.92 1.61 -3.02
C VAL A 146 -5.11 0.39 -2.57
N ASP A 147 -5.54 -0.28 -1.52
CA ASP A 147 -4.95 -1.57 -1.14
C ASP A 147 -5.75 -2.73 -1.74
N ALA A 148 -5.10 -3.89 -1.85
CA ALA A 148 -5.72 -5.09 -2.39
C ALA A 148 -6.70 -5.78 -1.42
N ASN A 149 -7.02 -5.19 -0.25
CA ASN A 149 -8.12 -5.70 0.59
C ASN A 149 -9.48 -5.41 -0.03
N LEU A 150 -9.58 -4.47 -0.96
CA LEU A 150 -10.82 -4.16 -1.68
C LEU A 150 -11.24 -5.29 -2.63
N SER A 151 -12.55 -5.41 -2.85
CA SER A 151 -13.11 -6.29 -3.89
C SER A 151 -12.70 -5.83 -5.30
N ILE A 152 -12.80 -6.72 -6.29
CA ILE A 152 -12.45 -6.39 -7.68
C ILE A 152 -13.35 -5.25 -8.21
N GLU A 153 -14.61 -5.26 -7.81
CA GLU A 153 -15.60 -4.24 -8.17
C GLU A 153 -15.22 -2.87 -7.59
N ALA A 154 -14.85 -2.84 -6.31
CA ALA A 154 -14.41 -1.62 -5.62
C ALA A 154 -13.09 -1.08 -6.22
N LEU A 155 -12.11 -1.96 -6.47
CA LEU A 155 -10.86 -1.58 -7.14
C LEU A 155 -11.13 -0.97 -8.52
N ASN A 156 -11.99 -1.61 -9.33
CA ASN A 156 -12.36 -1.09 -10.64
C ASN A 156 -13.03 0.28 -10.55
N ALA A 157 -13.98 0.46 -9.63
CA ALA A 157 -14.70 1.71 -9.45
C ALA A 157 -13.74 2.85 -9.05
N SER A 158 -12.87 2.60 -8.07
CA SER A 158 -11.85 3.55 -7.61
C SER A 158 -10.90 3.93 -8.75
N CYS A 159 -10.23 2.93 -9.34
CA CYS A 159 -9.18 3.16 -10.33
C CYS A 159 -9.71 3.84 -11.61
N ARG A 160 -10.92 3.50 -12.06
CA ARG A 160 -11.56 4.19 -13.21
C ARG A 160 -11.88 5.63 -12.87
N MET A 161 -12.45 5.88 -11.69
CA MET A 161 -12.77 7.24 -11.25
C MET A 161 -11.52 8.12 -11.16
N ALA A 162 -10.44 7.61 -10.58
CA ALA A 162 -9.17 8.35 -10.53
C ALA A 162 -8.61 8.60 -11.93
N ALA A 163 -8.66 7.60 -12.83
CA ALA A 163 -8.23 7.78 -14.21
C ALA A 163 -9.03 8.86 -14.96
N ASP A 164 -10.37 8.88 -14.80
CA ASP A 164 -11.24 9.90 -15.41
C ASP A 164 -10.91 11.33 -14.93
N PHE A 165 -10.38 11.46 -13.72
CA PHE A 165 -9.96 12.73 -13.13
C PHE A 165 -8.47 13.06 -13.31
N GLY A 166 -7.69 12.15 -13.90
CA GLY A 166 -6.24 12.30 -14.01
C GLY A 166 -5.50 12.22 -12.66
N VAL A 167 -6.10 11.59 -11.65
CA VAL A 167 -5.50 11.38 -10.33
C VAL A 167 -4.59 10.15 -10.39
N PRO A 168 -3.30 10.26 -10.00
CA PRO A 168 -2.41 9.11 -9.99
C PRO A 168 -2.84 8.10 -8.93
N VAL A 169 -2.83 6.82 -9.32
CA VAL A 169 -3.21 5.69 -8.45
C VAL A 169 -1.98 4.95 -7.95
N TRP A 170 -1.90 4.75 -6.65
CA TRP A 170 -0.95 3.85 -6.00
C TRP A 170 -1.68 2.56 -5.61
N PHE A 171 -1.25 1.41 -6.14
CA PHE A 171 -1.78 0.10 -5.79
C PHE A 171 -0.87 -0.60 -4.80
N GLU A 172 -1.39 -0.89 -3.62
CA GLU A 172 -0.67 -1.62 -2.58
C GLU A 172 -1.11 -3.10 -2.54
N PRO A 173 -0.22 -4.08 -2.83
CA PRO A 173 -0.64 -5.46 -3.10
C PRO A 173 -1.09 -6.29 -1.90
N VAL A 174 -0.73 -5.88 -0.67
CA VAL A 174 -1.12 -6.50 0.62
C VAL A 174 -0.58 -7.92 0.87
N SER A 175 -0.76 -8.85 -0.06
CA SER A 175 -0.30 -10.23 0.03
C SER A 175 -0.24 -10.90 -1.33
N VAL A 176 0.49 -12.01 -1.45
CA VAL A 176 0.61 -12.81 -2.69
C VAL A 176 -0.75 -13.20 -3.27
N ALA A 177 -1.74 -13.52 -2.43
CA ALA A 177 -3.06 -13.91 -2.90
C ALA A 177 -3.86 -12.71 -3.41
N LYS A 178 -3.82 -11.58 -2.68
CA LYS A 178 -4.60 -10.38 -3.00
C LYS A 178 -3.97 -9.55 -4.12
N SER A 179 -2.65 -9.60 -4.28
CA SER A 179 -1.89 -8.88 -5.30
C SER A 179 -2.39 -9.15 -6.71
N LYS A 180 -2.87 -10.38 -6.97
CA LYS A 180 -3.44 -10.82 -8.24
C LYS A 180 -4.62 -9.98 -8.71
N ARG A 181 -5.33 -9.29 -7.80
CA ARG A 181 -6.44 -8.37 -8.12
C ARG A 181 -6.00 -7.21 -9.04
N VAL A 182 -4.70 -6.88 -9.06
CA VAL A 182 -4.13 -5.87 -9.96
C VAL A 182 -4.45 -6.12 -11.43
N ALA A 183 -4.63 -7.39 -11.84
CA ALA A 183 -4.90 -7.74 -13.23
C ALA A 183 -6.15 -7.04 -13.79
N SER A 184 -7.11 -6.71 -12.94
CA SER A 184 -8.34 -6.01 -13.32
C SER A 184 -8.16 -4.49 -13.52
N VAL A 185 -7.09 -3.90 -12.97
CA VAL A 185 -6.92 -2.44 -12.88
C VAL A 185 -5.55 -1.94 -13.35
N ALA A 186 -4.62 -2.81 -13.76
CA ALA A 186 -3.21 -2.46 -14.04
C ALA A 186 -3.04 -1.24 -14.95
N LYS A 187 -3.86 -1.11 -16.01
CA LYS A 187 -3.85 0.04 -16.93
C LYS A 187 -4.16 1.40 -16.31
N HIS A 188 -4.75 1.42 -15.12
CA HIS A 188 -5.09 2.62 -14.36
C HIS A 188 -4.10 2.91 -13.23
N VAL A 189 -3.18 1.97 -12.94
CA VAL A 189 -2.24 2.08 -11.83
C VAL A 189 -1.02 2.91 -12.26
N THR A 190 -0.69 3.93 -11.48
CA THR A 190 0.52 4.74 -11.69
C THR A 190 1.71 4.13 -10.95
N PHE A 191 1.53 3.77 -9.68
CA PHE A 191 2.56 3.19 -8.82
C PHE A 191 2.08 1.85 -8.27
N ALA A 192 2.96 0.86 -8.18
CA ALA A 192 2.73 -0.35 -7.40
C ALA A 192 3.95 -0.68 -6.54
N SER A 193 3.73 -1.17 -5.32
CA SER A 193 4.81 -1.47 -4.35
C SER A 193 4.85 -2.92 -3.85
N PRO A 194 4.93 -3.92 -4.75
CA PRO A 194 5.02 -5.31 -4.33
C PRO A 194 6.35 -5.63 -3.64
N ASN A 195 6.34 -6.61 -2.75
CA ASN A 195 7.54 -7.39 -2.48
C ASN A 195 7.84 -8.38 -3.62
N GLU A 196 8.93 -9.11 -3.52
CA GLU A 196 9.37 -10.12 -4.49
C GLU A 196 8.31 -11.17 -4.84
N HIS A 197 7.63 -11.72 -3.83
CA HIS A 197 6.64 -12.78 -4.03
C HIS A 197 5.34 -12.24 -4.62
N GLU A 198 4.91 -11.06 -4.17
CA GLU A 198 3.74 -10.37 -4.72
C GLU A 198 3.95 -9.96 -6.17
N LEU A 199 5.14 -9.49 -6.53
CA LEU A 199 5.51 -9.10 -7.89
C LEU A 199 5.31 -10.27 -8.86
N VAL A 200 5.81 -11.45 -8.49
CA VAL A 200 5.66 -12.67 -9.28
C VAL A 200 4.17 -13.01 -9.45
N ALA A 201 3.41 -13.03 -8.36
CA ALA A 201 1.98 -13.33 -8.41
C ALA A 201 1.18 -12.32 -9.25
N MET A 202 1.54 -11.04 -9.19
CA MET A 202 0.96 -9.99 -10.03
C MET A 202 1.26 -10.22 -11.52
N ALA A 203 2.50 -10.60 -11.84
CA ALA A 203 2.91 -10.87 -13.21
C ALA A 203 2.19 -12.10 -13.78
N GLU A 204 2.07 -13.19 -13.01
CA GLU A 204 1.29 -14.38 -13.39
C GLU A 204 -0.18 -14.06 -13.63
N ALA A 205 -0.77 -13.19 -12.79
CA ALA A 205 -2.15 -12.77 -12.94
C ALA A 205 -2.38 -11.96 -14.24
N LEU A 206 -1.38 -11.22 -14.70
CA LEU A 206 -1.43 -10.43 -15.94
C LEU A 206 -1.16 -11.26 -17.20
N THR A 207 -0.35 -12.32 -17.11
CA THR A 207 -0.04 -13.21 -18.26
C THR A 207 -1.02 -14.37 -18.41
N HIS A 208 -1.93 -14.57 -17.46
CA HIS A 208 -2.82 -15.73 -17.37
C HIS A 208 -2.07 -17.08 -17.37
N GLY A 209 -0.85 -17.11 -16.80
CA GLY A 209 -0.05 -18.34 -16.74
C GLY A 209 1.09 -18.29 -15.73
N ASN A 210 1.48 -19.47 -15.23
CA ASN A 210 2.59 -19.65 -14.30
C ASN A 210 3.92 -19.72 -15.07
N VAL A 211 4.34 -18.58 -15.61
CA VAL A 211 5.55 -18.47 -16.43
C VAL A 211 6.79 -18.20 -15.56
N PHE A 212 6.60 -17.78 -14.31
CA PHE A 212 7.65 -17.37 -13.41
C PHE A 212 7.99 -18.47 -12.42
N ARG A 213 9.28 -18.61 -12.09
CA ARG A 213 9.72 -19.53 -11.04
C ARG A 213 9.55 -18.84 -9.68
N PRO A 214 9.14 -19.56 -8.63
CA PRO A 214 9.17 -19.04 -7.27
C PRO A 214 10.59 -18.59 -6.91
N ILE A 215 10.69 -17.42 -6.28
CA ILE A 215 11.96 -16.91 -5.79
C ILE A 215 12.34 -17.72 -4.55
N GLN A 216 13.36 -18.57 -4.68
CA GLN A 216 13.94 -19.31 -3.57
C GLN A 216 15.15 -18.52 -3.07
N ARG A 217 14.95 -17.70 -2.02
CA ARG A 217 16.07 -17.18 -1.24
C ARG A 217 16.58 -18.33 -0.38
N ASP A 218 17.75 -18.85 -0.68
CA ASP A 218 18.37 -19.89 0.14
C ASP A 218 18.63 -19.31 1.54
N GLN A 219 18.13 -19.99 2.58
CA GLN A 219 18.23 -19.47 3.96
C GLN A 219 19.66 -19.56 4.51
N ASN A 220 20.54 -20.34 3.87
CA ASN A 220 21.84 -20.72 4.46
C ASN A 220 23.10 -20.33 3.68
N GLU A 221 23.08 -19.84 2.43
CA GLU A 221 24.33 -19.46 1.77
C GLU A 221 24.15 -18.46 0.60
N ASN A 222 24.97 -17.39 0.62
CA ASN A 222 25.10 -16.27 -0.31
C ASN A 222 23.86 -15.37 -0.53
N SER A 223 23.87 -14.22 0.17
CA SER A 223 22.99 -13.10 -0.18
C SER A 223 23.14 -12.78 -1.66
N TRP A 224 22.05 -12.88 -2.41
CA TRP A 224 22.05 -12.50 -3.81
C TRP A 224 22.57 -11.06 -3.96
N SER A 225 23.49 -10.83 -4.90
CA SER A 225 23.82 -9.45 -5.27
C SER A 225 22.57 -8.78 -5.84
N ILE A 226 22.46 -7.47 -5.63
CA ILE A 226 21.31 -6.70 -6.12
C ILE A 226 21.16 -6.82 -7.64
N GLU A 227 22.26 -6.93 -8.37
CA GLU A 227 22.27 -7.11 -9.81
C GLU A 227 21.70 -8.48 -10.24
N SER A 228 22.06 -9.55 -9.53
CA SER A 228 21.52 -10.89 -9.81
C SER A 228 20.05 -10.96 -9.45
N LEU A 229 19.66 -10.37 -8.33
CA LEU A 229 18.26 -10.29 -7.92
C LEU A 229 17.43 -9.50 -8.93
N PHE A 230 17.91 -8.35 -9.37
CA PHE A 230 17.25 -7.57 -10.40
C PHE A 230 17.10 -8.36 -11.71
N LYS A 231 18.10 -9.14 -12.14
CA LYS A 231 18.02 -9.96 -13.35
C LYS A 231 16.87 -10.96 -13.29
N GLU A 232 16.63 -11.59 -12.13
CA GLU A 232 15.53 -12.54 -11.96
C GLU A 232 14.16 -11.87 -11.83
N LEU A 233 14.09 -10.69 -11.18
CA LEU A 233 12.84 -9.96 -11.03
C LEU A 233 12.43 -9.24 -12.33
N LYS A 234 13.39 -8.90 -13.18
CA LYS A 234 13.20 -8.08 -14.39
C LYS A 234 12.09 -8.59 -15.32
N PRO A 235 11.95 -9.89 -15.63
CA PRO A 235 10.85 -10.38 -16.45
C PRO A 235 9.47 -10.05 -15.86
N ALA A 236 9.27 -10.23 -14.56
CA ALA A 236 8.01 -9.91 -13.88
C ALA A 236 7.77 -8.39 -13.84
N ILE A 237 8.81 -7.59 -13.59
CA ILE A 237 8.76 -6.12 -13.66
C ILE A 237 8.29 -5.67 -15.04
N LEU A 238 8.84 -6.24 -16.11
CA LEU A 238 8.46 -5.88 -17.48
C LEU A 238 7.00 -6.22 -17.77
N VAL A 239 6.48 -7.36 -17.28
CA VAL A 239 5.04 -7.68 -17.41
C VAL A 239 4.16 -6.63 -16.76
N LEU A 240 4.47 -6.18 -15.54
CA LEU A 240 3.68 -5.15 -14.88
C LEU A 240 3.73 -3.81 -15.65
N LEU A 241 4.92 -3.42 -16.10
CA LEU A 241 5.10 -2.18 -16.87
C LEU A 241 4.38 -2.23 -18.22
N ASP A 242 4.47 -3.36 -18.93
CA ASP A 242 3.83 -3.56 -20.23
C ASP A 242 2.31 -3.76 -20.08
N GLY A 243 1.85 -4.20 -18.90
CA GLY A 243 0.45 -4.23 -18.48
C GLY A 243 -0.15 -2.85 -18.16
N GLY A 244 0.66 -1.78 -18.22
CA GLY A 244 0.21 -0.39 -18.10
C GLY A 244 0.60 0.31 -16.79
N ILE A 245 1.26 -0.38 -15.85
CA ILE A 245 1.75 0.24 -14.62
C ILE A 245 2.93 1.16 -14.97
N LYS A 246 2.91 2.41 -14.51
CA LYS A 246 3.95 3.39 -14.89
C LYS A 246 5.25 3.24 -14.09
N PHE A 247 5.14 2.92 -12.81
CA PHE A 247 6.25 2.77 -11.86
C PHE A 247 6.03 1.55 -10.96
N VAL A 248 7.05 0.70 -10.85
CA VAL A 248 7.04 -0.47 -9.98
C VAL A 248 8.16 -0.31 -8.96
N LEU A 249 7.81 -0.23 -7.67
CA LEU A 249 8.73 -0.13 -6.54
C LEU A 249 8.80 -1.49 -5.84
N VAL A 250 9.77 -2.32 -6.19
CA VAL A 250 9.90 -3.66 -5.59
C VAL A 250 10.62 -3.55 -4.24
N THR A 251 9.98 -3.96 -3.16
CA THR A 251 10.59 -3.98 -1.82
C THR A 251 11.35 -5.28 -1.59
N LEU A 252 12.55 -5.17 -1.00
CA LEU A 252 13.53 -6.26 -0.86
C LEU A 252 13.93 -6.50 0.61
N GLY A 253 13.09 -6.07 1.55
CA GLY A 253 13.37 -6.16 3.00
C GLY A 253 14.66 -5.43 3.38
N PRO A 254 15.61 -6.09 4.09
CA PRO A 254 16.88 -5.47 4.48
C PRO A 254 17.76 -4.96 3.32
N GLN A 255 17.49 -5.39 2.09
CA GLN A 255 18.22 -4.93 0.90
C GLN A 255 17.67 -3.62 0.32
N GLY A 256 16.61 -3.04 0.88
CA GLY A 256 16.01 -1.79 0.41
C GLY A 256 14.94 -2.01 -0.65
N ALA A 257 14.98 -1.24 -1.75
CA ALA A 257 13.98 -1.31 -2.81
C ALA A 257 14.55 -1.02 -4.20
N ILE A 258 13.89 -1.50 -5.26
CA ILE A 258 14.22 -1.19 -6.65
C ILE A 258 13.03 -0.46 -7.29
N LEU A 259 13.27 0.76 -7.79
CA LEU A 259 12.30 1.51 -8.58
C LEU A 259 12.54 1.27 -10.08
N CYS A 260 11.50 0.85 -10.79
CA CYS A 260 11.52 0.60 -12.21
C CYS A 260 10.45 1.38 -12.97
N SER A 261 10.77 1.82 -14.21
CA SER A 261 9.81 2.51 -15.09
C SER A 261 10.20 2.45 -16.57
N ARG A 262 9.22 2.55 -17.48
CA ARG A 262 9.44 2.81 -18.91
C ARG A 262 9.59 4.30 -19.25
N LEU A 263 9.17 5.19 -18.35
CA LEU A 263 9.08 6.63 -18.62
C LEU A 263 10.35 7.41 -18.26
N GLY A 264 11.32 6.75 -17.62
CA GLY A 264 12.55 7.38 -17.11
C GLY A 264 12.32 8.27 -15.88
N PRO A 265 13.39 8.84 -15.30
CA PRO A 265 13.33 9.57 -14.03
C PRO A 265 12.65 10.95 -14.12
N THR A 266 12.68 11.61 -15.28
CA THR A 266 12.06 12.93 -15.47
C THR A 266 10.53 12.87 -15.49
N SER A 267 9.97 11.74 -15.92
CA SER A 267 8.51 11.56 -15.94
C SER A 267 7.93 11.37 -14.55
N LEU A 268 8.75 10.96 -13.57
CA LEU A 268 8.35 10.89 -12.16
C LEU A 268 8.07 12.30 -11.62
N SER A 269 8.97 13.26 -11.89
CA SER A 269 8.74 14.64 -11.46
C SER A 269 7.56 15.28 -12.19
N GLU A 270 7.32 14.97 -13.46
CA GLU A 270 6.11 15.44 -14.17
C GLU A 270 4.81 14.85 -13.57
N CYS A 271 4.80 13.56 -13.24
CA CYS A 271 3.66 12.93 -12.57
C CYS A 271 3.39 13.48 -11.17
N LEU A 272 4.43 13.99 -10.49
CA LEU A 272 4.34 14.56 -9.15
C LEU A 272 4.11 16.09 -9.17
N ASN A 273 4.56 16.81 -10.20
CA ASN A 273 4.37 18.25 -10.31
C ASN A 273 2.90 18.64 -10.59
N SER A 274 2.10 17.73 -11.16
CA SER A 274 0.64 17.89 -11.26
C SER A 274 -0.07 17.76 -9.91
N THR A 275 0.60 17.14 -8.92
CA THR A 275 0.11 17.08 -7.56
C THR A 275 0.45 18.40 -6.89
N LYS A 276 -0.56 19.27 -6.72
CA LYS A 276 -0.39 20.50 -5.94
C LYS A 276 0.17 20.10 -4.56
N ILE A 277 1.34 20.61 -4.20
CA ILE A 277 1.90 20.46 -2.85
C ILE A 277 0.92 21.15 -1.90
N LEU A 278 0.01 20.38 -1.32
CA LEU A 278 -1.03 20.92 -0.47
C LEU A 278 -0.56 20.99 0.98
N GLY A 279 -0.52 22.23 1.49
CA GLY A 279 -0.83 22.53 2.88
C GLY A 279 0.29 22.24 3.88
N GLY A 280 1.31 23.09 3.87
CA GLY A 280 2.35 23.17 4.89
C GLY A 280 3.70 22.74 4.33
N ARG A 281 4.64 23.68 4.24
CA ARG A 281 6.07 23.34 4.12
C ARG A 281 6.43 22.57 5.39
N ASN A 282 6.30 21.25 5.34
CA ASN A 282 6.71 20.40 6.44
C ASN A 282 8.24 20.50 6.55
N GLU A 283 8.77 20.68 7.75
CA GLU A 283 10.20 20.73 8.03
C GLU A 283 10.92 19.53 7.42
N LEU A 284 10.28 18.36 7.39
CA LEU A 284 10.81 17.17 6.74
C LEU A 284 10.93 17.34 5.22
N PHE A 285 9.91 17.88 4.55
CA PHE A 285 9.94 18.11 3.11
C PHE A 285 11.09 19.06 2.75
N GLU A 286 11.18 20.20 3.44
CA GLU A 286 12.25 21.18 3.24
C GLU A 286 13.64 20.59 3.53
N ALA A 287 13.78 19.81 4.62
CA ALA A 287 15.02 19.13 4.97
C ALA A 287 15.44 18.11 3.90
N VAL A 288 14.50 17.35 3.36
CA VAL A 288 14.77 16.37 2.28
C VAL A 288 15.12 17.10 1.00
N THR A 289 14.32 18.07 0.53
CA THR A 289 14.59 18.78 -0.72
C THR A 289 15.89 19.60 -0.68
N GLY A 290 16.26 20.11 0.50
CA GLY A 290 17.53 20.81 0.71
C GLY A 290 18.76 19.88 0.66
N ARG A 291 18.62 18.60 1.04
CA ARG A 291 19.74 17.63 1.08
C ARG A 291 19.78 16.67 -0.12
N CYS A 292 18.64 16.50 -0.79
CA CYS A 292 18.44 15.60 -1.92
C CYS A 292 17.97 16.40 -3.16
N PRO A 293 18.88 17.13 -3.84
CA PRO A 293 18.52 17.95 -4.98
C PRO A 293 18.05 17.11 -6.17
N THR A 294 17.00 17.59 -6.84
CA THR A 294 16.35 16.92 -7.98
C THR A 294 17.26 16.72 -9.20
N HIS A 295 18.34 17.48 -9.31
CA HIS A 295 19.32 17.38 -10.41
C HIS A 295 20.44 16.36 -10.15
N ARG A 296 20.49 15.73 -8.96
CA ARG A 296 21.59 14.81 -8.60
C ARG A 296 21.72 13.62 -9.55
N TYR A 297 20.61 13.17 -10.15
CA TYR A 297 20.56 12.02 -11.05
C TYR A 297 20.07 12.36 -12.46
N THR A 298 20.01 13.65 -12.82
CA THR A 298 19.77 14.09 -14.21
C THR A 298 21.05 13.96 -15.05
N SER A 299 21.62 12.76 -15.11
CA SER A 299 22.73 12.51 -16.04
C SER A 299 22.21 12.56 -17.48
N SER A 300 22.94 13.25 -18.35
CA SER A 300 22.67 13.39 -19.79
C SER A 300 22.63 12.04 -20.53
N THR A 301 23.12 10.94 -19.94
CA THR A 301 23.03 9.58 -20.50
C THR A 301 21.64 8.94 -20.39
N LEU A 302 20.77 9.45 -19.50
CA LEU A 302 19.39 8.97 -19.33
C LEU A 302 18.37 9.66 -20.26
N ARG A 303 18.81 10.63 -21.09
CA ARG A 303 17.95 11.42 -21.99
C ARG A 303 17.63 10.75 -23.33
N LYS A 304 18.08 9.51 -23.57
CA LYS A 304 17.70 8.79 -24.80
C LYS A 304 16.24 8.33 -24.68
N ARG A 305 15.32 9.09 -25.29
CA ARG A 305 13.96 8.64 -25.62
C ARG A 305 14.08 7.36 -26.46
N GLY A 306 13.87 6.21 -25.82
CA GLY A 306 13.94 4.88 -26.40
C GLY A 306 13.43 3.87 -25.38
N SER A 307 13.02 2.68 -25.85
CA SER A 307 12.31 1.59 -25.15
C SER A 307 13.00 0.96 -23.92
N HIS A 308 13.96 1.65 -23.30
CA HIS A 308 14.79 1.13 -22.24
C HIS A 308 14.11 1.22 -20.87
N LEU A 309 14.14 0.10 -20.15
CA LEU A 309 13.77 0.02 -18.74
C LEU A 309 14.71 0.89 -17.91
N PHE A 310 14.15 1.88 -17.20
CA PHE A 310 14.84 2.54 -16.10
C PHE A 310 14.73 1.66 -14.85
N ALA A 311 15.83 1.50 -14.13
CA ALA A 311 15.88 0.82 -12.84
C ALA A 311 16.89 1.53 -11.91
N MET A 312 16.49 1.75 -10.67
CA MET A 312 17.33 2.36 -9.64
C MET A 312 17.13 1.62 -8.32
N HIS A 313 18.24 1.20 -7.71
CA HIS A 313 18.23 0.61 -6.37
C HIS A 313 18.38 1.70 -5.31
N PHE A 314 17.56 1.60 -4.27
CA PHE A 314 17.59 2.41 -3.07
C PHE A 314 17.98 1.49 -1.90
N PRO A 315 19.23 1.57 -1.39
CA PRO A 315 19.65 0.72 -0.28
C PRO A 315 18.89 1.07 1.00
N ALA A 316 18.59 0.07 1.82
CA ALA A 316 18.10 0.29 3.17
C ALA A 316 19.22 0.90 4.04
N LEU A 317 18.82 1.62 5.08
CA LEU A 317 19.77 2.01 6.13
C LEU A 317 20.13 0.76 6.96
N PRO A 318 21.37 0.66 7.46
CA PRO A 318 21.71 -0.36 8.44
C PRO A 318 20.75 -0.30 9.63
N ALA A 319 20.28 -1.47 10.07
CA ALA A 319 19.44 -1.61 11.26
C ALA A 319 20.22 -1.28 12.54
#